data_AF-A0A944B8I7-F1
#
_entry.id   AF-A0A944B8I7-F1
#
_cell.length_a   1.000
_cell.length_b   1.000
_cell.length_c   1.000
_cell.angle_alpha   90.00
_cell.angle_beta   90.00
_cell.angle_gamma   90.00
#
_symmetry.space_group_name_H-M   'P 1'
#
loop_
_entity.id
_entity.type
_entity.pdbx_description
1 polymer ?
#
loop_
_entity_poly.entity_id
_entity_poly.type
_entity_poly.pdbx_seq_one_letter_code
_entity_poly.pdbx_strand_id
1 'polypeptide(L)'
;MKKVFLTLVSFVLGAVVSMAQELNCSITVNADNVPGTSKDMYKDLESALADFFNTHKWTDAVFQKEERIDVTFTLYIDQSSEANGGKQTGMLSVTASRPVFNTSYTTPLFNYQDNNFTFNYNPGDRIDYSEGDYDVSQNLMAVLAFYVNIVLGLEFDSFSPLGGTSFFEKAEMISAAARSSDDEGWKAFAKNDNRYSLISLYMDANMANLRNVYYEYHRLGLDVMADDLNKGKAKILEQMTYLREMQRAKPFAVPLQIFVNTKFDELYNLYRLDDQKVRDEVYNAVAAIAPQMKDIDKLQKGN
;
A
#
# COMPACT_ATOMS: atom_id res chain seq x y z
N MET A 1 -57.12 -14.65 25.42
CA MET A 1 -57.01 -13.27 24.87
C MET A 1 -55.70 -12.65 25.35
N LYS A 2 -54.84 -12.29 24.38
CA LYS A 2 -53.84 -11.21 24.41
C LYS A 2 -53.00 -11.08 25.68
N LYS A 3 -51.86 -11.78 25.78
CA LYS A 3 -50.68 -11.33 26.60
C LYS A 3 -49.39 -12.18 26.53
N VAL A 4 -49.19 -13.03 25.52
CA VAL A 4 -47.95 -13.86 25.42
C VAL A 4 -47.22 -13.70 24.07
N PHE A 5 -47.67 -12.79 23.19
CA PHE A 5 -47.10 -12.64 21.85
C PHE A 5 -46.22 -11.38 21.68
N LEU A 6 -45.80 -10.72 22.77
CA LEU A 6 -45.11 -9.43 22.69
C LEU A 6 -43.72 -9.41 23.34
N THR A 7 -43.07 -10.57 23.47
CA THR A 7 -41.71 -10.67 24.07
C THR A 7 -40.72 -11.40 23.18
N LEU A 8 -41.07 -11.66 21.91
CA LEU A 8 -40.19 -12.30 20.92
C LEU A 8 -39.85 -11.39 19.73
N VAL A 9 -40.23 -10.11 19.77
CA VAL A 9 -40.01 -9.13 18.68
C VAL A 9 -38.96 -8.06 19.05
N SER A 10 -38.39 -8.11 20.26
CA SER A 10 -37.41 -7.12 20.72
C SER A 10 -35.94 -7.58 20.66
N PHE A 11 -35.63 -8.74 20.07
CA PHE A 11 -34.25 -9.24 20.00
C PHE A 11 -33.62 -9.18 18.59
N VAL A 12 -34.23 -8.43 17.65
CA VAL A 12 -33.78 -8.37 16.25
C VAL A 12 -33.34 -6.97 15.78
N LEU A 13 -33.44 -5.92 16.61
CA LEU A 13 -32.88 -4.61 16.27
C LEU A 13 -31.80 -4.19 17.26
N GLY A 14 -30.64 -4.77 17.05
CA GLY A 14 -29.40 -4.42 17.73
C GLY A 14 -28.21 -5.06 17.01
N ALA A 15 -28.27 -5.15 15.67
CA ALA A 15 -27.05 -5.27 14.90
C ALA A 15 -26.30 -3.97 15.14
N VAL A 16 -25.44 -3.98 16.16
CA VAL A 16 -24.36 -3.02 16.28
C VAL A 16 -23.62 -3.19 14.96
N VAL A 17 -23.82 -2.24 14.05
CA VAL A 17 -22.99 -2.13 12.86
C VAL A 17 -21.63 -1.80 13.45
N SER A 18 -20.84 -2.83 13.74
CA SER A 18 -19.45 -2.65 14.11
C SER A 18 -18.85 -1.90 12.94
N MET A 19 -18.47 -0.65 13.17
CA MET A 19 -17.61 0.08 12.25
C MET A 19 -16.28 -0.66 12.26
N ALA A 20 -16.21 -1.70 11.44
CA ALA A 20 -14.96 -2.34 11.12
C ALA A 20 -14.17 -1.31 10.34
N GLN A 21 -13.19 -0.72 11.00
CA GLN A 21 -12.17 0.07 10.34
C GLN A 21 -11.30 -0.94 9.60
N GLU A 22 -11.11 -0.74 8.31
CA GLU A 22 -10.44 -1.67 7.41
C GLU A 22 -8.92 -1.56 7.56
N LEU A 23 -8.47 -0.36 7.92
CA LEU A 23 -7.08 -0.02 8.13
C LEU A 23 -6.77 0.10 9.63
N ASN A 24 -5.56 -0.32 9.99
CA ASN A 24 -4.87 0.11 11.19
C ASN A 24 -3.73 1.03 10.77
N CYS A 25 -4.00 2.33 10.73
CA CYS A 25 -3.11 3.33 10.17
C CYS A 25 -2.26 3.99 11.26
N SER A 26 -0.94 3.89 11.13
CA SER A 26 0.03 4.64 11.94
C SER A 26 0.59 5.78 11.11
N ILE A 27 0.57 7.00 11.66
CA ILE A 27 1.10 8.18 10.99
C ILE A 27 2.23 8.74 11.83
N THR A 28 3.32 9.13 11.18
CA THR A 28 4.48 9.74 11.81
C THR A 28 4.93 10.93 11.00
N VAL A 29 5.08 12.09 11.64
CA VAL A 29 5.58 13.30 10.99
C VAL A 29 6.96 13.66 11.55
N ASN A 30 7.99 13.32 10.79
CA ASN A 30 9.37 13.65 11.11
C ASN A 30 9.75 15.00 10.48
N ALA A 31 9.89 16.02 11.33
CA ALA A 31 10.34 17.36 10.95
C ALA A 31 11.67 17.73 11.64
N ASP A 32 12.55 16.76 11.89
CA ASP A 32 13.80 17.01 12.60
C ASP A 32 14.78 17.90 11.83
N ASN A 33 14.69 17.89 10.51
CA ASN A 33 15.51 18.71 9.62
C ASN A 33 15.01 20.15 9.47
N VAL A 34 13.80 20.48 9.95
CA VAL A 34 13.19 21.82 9.78
C VAL A 34 13.73 22.80 10.84
N PRO A 35 14.43 23.88 10.45
CA PRO A 35 14.93 24.88 11.39
C PRO A 35 13.83 25.83 11.89
N GLY A 36 13.87 26.23 13.16
CA GLY A 36 13.19 27.44 13.66
C GLY A 36 11.65 27.41 13.77
N THR A 37 10.96 26.31 13.44
CA THR A 37 9.49 26.18 13.57
C THR A 37 9.11 25.50 14.89
N SER A 38 7.99 25.90 15.52
CA SER A 38 7.38 25.09 16.58
C SER A 38 6.93 23.75 16.00
N LYS A 39 7.52 22.64 16.46
CA LYS A 39 7.18 21.29 16.01
C LYS A 39 5.80 20.82 16.49
N ASP A 40 5.11 21.59 17.33
CA ASP A 40 3.80 21.23 17.87
C ASP A 40 2.74 21.08 16.76
N MET A 41 2.80 21.92 15.72
CA MET A 41 1.92 21.81 14.54
C MET A 41 2.00 20.43 13.89
N TYR A 42 3.18 19.81 13.84
CA TYR A 42 3.35 18.50 13.22
C TYR A 42 2.82 17.36 14.07
N LYS A 43 2.83 17.51 15.41
CA LYS A 43 2.18 16.55 16.33
C LYS A 43 0.67 16.63 16.24
N ASP A 44 0.14 17.85 16.12
CA ASP A 44 -1.29 18.06 15.89
C ASP A 44 -1.71 17.47 14.54
N LEU A 45 -0.91 17.69 13.50
CA LEU A 45 -1.14 17.09 12.18
C LEU A 45 -1.10 15.56 12.23
N GLU A 46 -0.10 14.99 12.89
CA GLU A 46 0.04 13.54 13.07
C GLU A 46 -1.21 12.95 13.73
N SER A 47 -1.66 13.56 14.83
CA SER A 47 -2.85 13.13 15.56
C SER A 47 -4.12 13.25 14.72
N ALA A 48 -4.30 14.39 14.05
CA ALA A 48 -5.49 14.64 13.24
C ALA A 48 -5.57 13.71 12.02
N LEU A 49 -4.43 13.43 11.35
CA LEU A 49 -4.39 12.45 10.28
C LEU A 49 -4.65 11.04 10.83
N ALA A 50 -4.02 10.64 11.95
CA ALA A 50 -4.23 9.32 12.53
C ALA A 50 -5.71 9.09 12.90
N ASP A 51 -6.35 10.09 13.50
CA ASP A 51 -7.78 10.05 13.81
C ASP A 51 -8.61 9.94 12.52
N PHE A 52 -8.30 10.76 11.51
CA PHE A 52 -9.01 10.72 10.23
C PHE A 52 -8.91 9.34 9.56
N PHE A 53 -7.70 8.84 9.31
CA PHE A 53 -7.49 7.61 8.54
C PHE A 53 -8.03 6.37 9.25
N ASN A 54 -8.02 6.37 10.58
CA ASN A 54 -8.59 5.26 11.35
C ASN A 54 -10.11 5.38 11.52
N THR A 55 -10.74 6.55 11.39
CA THR A 55 -12.20 6.70 11.55
C THR A 55 -12.96 6.82 10.22
N HIS A 56 -12.27 7.20 9.15
CA HIS A 56 -12.82 7.28 7.81
C HIS A 56 -13.09 5.87 7.26
N LYS A 57 -14.25 5.70 6.62
CA LYS A 57 -14.64 4.46 5.96
C LYS A 57 -14.16 4.47 4.51
N TRP A 58 -13.28 3.53 4.16
CA TRP A 58 -12.68 3.48 2.82
C TRP A 58 -13.38 2.51 1.88
N THR A 59 -14.12 1.54 2.42
CA THR A 59 -14.87 0.54 1.65
C THR A 59 -16.12 0.07 2.40
N ASP A 60 -17.04 -0.56 1.68
CA ASP A 60 -18.20 -1.22 2.28
C ASP A 60 -17.89 -2.64 2.77
N ALA A 61 -16.68 -3.15 2.51
CA ALA A 61 -16.25 -4.45 2.98
C ALA A 61 -16.14 -4.50 4.51
N VAL A 62 -16.46 -5.65 5.09
CA VAL A 62 -16.46 -5.87 6.54
C VAL A 62 -15.21 -6.64 6.91
N PHE A 63 -14.37 -6.04 7.76
CA PHE A 63 -13.13 -6.64 8.26
C PHE A 63 -13.28 -7.06 9.73
N GLN A 64 -12.78 -8.24 10.08
CA GLN A 64 -12.51 -8.54 11.49
C GLN A 64 -11.31 -7.73 11.99
N LYS A 65 -11.18 -7.56 13.30
CA LYS A 65 -10.07 -6.78 13.88
C LYS A 65 -8.71 -7.37 13.49
N GLU A 66 -8.65 -8.69 13.42
CA GLU A 66 -7.46 -9.47 13.07
C GLU A 66 -7.19 -9.52 11.56
N GLU A 67 -8.12 -9.02 10.73
CA GLU A 67 -7.99 -8.96 9.26
C GLU A 67 -7.62 -7.55 8.78
N ARG A 68 -7.51 -6.58 9.69
CA ARG A 68 -7.18 -5.20 9.34
C ARG A 68 -5.80 -5.13 8.69
N ILE A 69 -5.70 -4.22 7.72
CA ILE A 69 -4.45 -3.95 7.02
C ILE A 69 -3.65 -2.95 7.85
N ASP A 70 -2.44 -3.32 8.26
CA ASP A 70 -1.54 -2.40 8.94
C ASP A 70 -0.88 -1.50 7.90
N VAL A 71 -1.11 -0.19 7.99
CA VAL A 71 -0.54 0.81 7.07
C VAL A 71 0.26 1.83 7.88
N THR A 72 1.48 2.15 7.46
CA THR A 72 2.27 3.21 8.07
C THR A 72 2.62 4.28 7.04
N PHE A 73 2.25 5.52 7.36
CA PHE A 73 2.71 6.71 6.64
C PHE A 73 3.76 7.42 7.48
N THR A 74 4.97 7.57 6.95
CA THR A 74 6.00 8.40 7.57
C THR A 74 6.33 9.58 6.66
N LEU A 75 5.96 10.77 7.10
CA LEU A 75 6.22 12.02 6.39
C LEU A 75 7.54 12.58 6.90
N TYR A 76 8.53 12.67 6.01
CA TYR A 76 9.78 13.36 6.28
C TYR A 76 9.70 14.75 5.70
N ILE A 77 9.82 15.77 6.56
CA ILE A 77 9.77 17.18 6.17
C ILE A 77 11.19 17.72 6.22
N ASP A 78 11.72 18.06 5.04
CA ASP A 78 13.07 18.58 4.90
C ASP A 78 13.08 20.11 4.92
N GLN A 79 12.04 20.74 4.36
CA GLN A 79 11.94 22.20 4.30
C GLN A 79 10.53 22.65 4.63
N SER A 80 10.44 23.73 5.39
CA SER A 80 9.21 24.49 5.61
C SER A 80 9.51 25.96 5.32
N SER A 81 8.73 26.58 4.44
CA SER A 81 8.92 27.97 4.07
C SER A 81 7.69 28.80 4.39
N GLU A 82 7.78 29.60 5.46
CA GLU A 82 6.75 30.59 5.80
C GLU A 82 6.61 31.67 4.70
N ALA A 83 7.72 32.02 4.03
CA ALA A 83 7.73 33.00 2.94
C ALA A 83 6.95 32.55 1.69
N ASN A 84 6.76 31.23 1.49
CA ASN A 84 6.01 30.66 0.38
C ASN A 84 4.61 30.16 0.82
N GLY A 85 3.97 30.86 1.75
CA GLY A 85 2.60 30.54 2.17
C GLY A 85 2.49 29.24 2.98
N GLY A 86 3.54 28.86 3.70
CA GLY A 86 3.53 27.64 4.53
C GLY A 86 3.78 26.37 3.74
N LYS A 87 4.51 26.44 2.62
CA LYS A 87 4.84 25.27 1.79
C LYS A 87 5.86 24.37 2.48
N GLN A 88 5.52 23.09 2.63
CA GLN A 88 6.39 22.04 3.13
C GLN A 88 6.81 21.10 1.98
N THR A 89 8.07 20.72 1.96
CA THR A 89 8.62 19.74 1.01
C THR A 89 9.41 18.66 1.72
N GLY A 90 9.39 17.47 1.13
CA GLY A 90 10.16 16.33 1.57
C GLY A 90 9.68 15.06 0.91
N MET A 91 9.54 14.02 1.71
CA MET A 91 9.37 12.65 1.24
C MET A 91 8.33 11.90 2.06
N LEU A 92 7.58 11.02 1.41
CA LEU A 92 6.62 10.14 2.06
C LEU A 92 7.09 8.69 1.95
N SER A 93 7.24 8.01 3.07
CA SER A 93 7.39 6.55 3.12
C SER A 93 6.05 5.91 3.43
N VAL A 94 5.66 4.92 2.63
CA VAL A 94 4.41 4.17 2.78
C VAL A 94 4.75 2.69 2.90
N THR A 95 4.34 2.09 4.00
CA THR A 95 4.40 0.63 4.17
C THR A 95 3.03 0.08 4.48
N ALA A 96 2.76 -1.13 4.00
CA ALA A 96 1.57 -1.87 4.34
C ALA A 96 1.88 -3.36 4.51
N SER A 97 1.19 -4.01 5.44
CA SER A 97 1.23 -5.45 5.64
C SER A 97 -0.15 -6.00 5.93
N ARG A 98 -0.35 -7.27 5.56
CA ARG A 98 -1.58 -8.01 5.83
C ARG A 98 -1.29 -9.29 6.60
N PRO A 99 -2.24 -9.79 7.40
CA PRO A 99 -2.14 -11.09 8.06
C PRO A 99 -2.22 -12.24 7.04
N VAL A 100 -1.44 -13.30 7.27
CA VAL A 100 -1.55 -14.56 6.51
C VAL A 100 -2.58 -15.46 7.18
N PHE A 101 -3.49 -15.99 6.37
CA PHE A 101 -4.67 -16.72 6.85
C PHE A 101 -4.33 -17.85 7.83
N ASN A 102 -5.04 -17.90 8.95
CA ASN A 102 -4.89 -18.93 10.00
C ASN A 102 -3.49 -19.01 10.62
N THR A 103 -2.71 -17.91 10.58
CA THR A 103 -1.39 -17.82 11.21
C THR A 103 -1.26 -16.52 12.02
N SER A 104 -0.22 -16.44 12.85
CA SER A 104 0.20 -15.18 13.48
C SER A 104 1.21 -14.41 12.63
N TYR A 105 1.47 -14.84 11.39
CA TYR A 105 2.45 -14.23 10.51
C TYR A 105 1.80 -13.09 9.71
N THR A 106 2.50 -11.97 9.59
CA THR A 106 2.13 -10.86 8.72
C THR A 106 3.10 -10.78 7.56
N THR A 107 2.56 -10.55 6.37
CA THR A 107 3.32 -10.47 5.13
C THR A 107 3.33 -9.03 4.62
N PRO A 108 4.48 -8.49 4.20
CA PRO A 108 4.55 -7.13 3.66
C PRO A 108 3.84 -7.07 2.31
N LEU A 109 2.91 -6.14 2.14
CA LEU A 109 2.10 -5.98 0.93
C LEU A 109 2.64 -4.87 0.01
N PHE A 110 3.09 -3.78 0.62
CA PHE A 110 3.58 -2.60 -0.09
C PHE A 110 4.69 -1.92 0.72
N ASN A 111 5.76 -1.50 0.05
CA ASN A 111 6.81 -0.68 0.62
C ASN A 111 7.34 0.26 -0.47
N TYR A 112 7.08 1.55 -0.32
CA TYR A 112 7.45 2.54 -1.32
C TYR A 112 7.78 3.89 -0.71
N GLN A 113 8.72 4.59 -1.34
CA GLN A 113 9.19 5.90 -0.95
C GLN A 113 8.91 6.89 -2.08
N ASP A 114 8.00 7.82 -1.81
CA ASP A 114 7.70 8.95 -2.69
C ASP A 114 8.62 10.12 -2.35
N ASN A 115 9.63 10.32 -3.20
CA ASN A 115 10.62 11.38 -3.03
C ASN A 115 10.12 12.76 -3.43
N ASN A 116 8.91 12.88 -4.00
CA ASN A 116 8.34 14.14 -4.47
C ASN A 116 7.03 14.39 -3.74
N PHE A 117 7.16 14.79 -2.48
CA PHE A 117 6.02 15.12 -1.65
C PHE A 117 6.08 16.58 -1.21
N THR A 118 5.12 17.35 -1.70
CA THR A 118 5.00 18.77 -1.44
C THR A 118 3.59 19.07 -0.99
N PHE A 119 3.39 19.72 0.14
CA PHE A 119 2.06 20.07 0.62
C PHE A 119 2.10 21.39 1.38
N ASN A 120 0.92 21.93 1.67
CA ASN A 120 0.75 23.07 2.54
C ASN A 120 -0.16 22.61 3.69
N TYR A 121 0.22 22.93 4.92
CA TYR A 121 -0.62 22.73 6.10
C TYR A 121 -0.35 23.83 7.12
N ASN A 122 -1.43 24.40 7.65
CA ASN A 122 -1.42 25.34 8.77
C ASN A 122 -2.19 24.76 9.97
N PRO A 123 -1.85 25.15 11.20
CA PRO A 123 -2.58 24.70 12.38
C PRO A 123 -4.06 25.09 12.30
N GLY A 124 -4.94 24.10 12.47
CA GLY A 124 -6.38 24.29 12.40
C GLY A 124 -6.99 24.13 11.00
N ASP A 125 -6.17 23.86 9.98
CA ASP A 125 -6.68 23.42 8.68
C ASP A 125 -7.52 22.15 8.86
N ARG A 126 -8.66 22.11 8.17
CA ARG A 126 -9.56 20.96 8.26
C ARG A 126 -8.97 19.80 7.45
N ILE A 127 -8.92 18.63 8.09
CA ILE A 127 -8.63 17.38 7.42
C ILE A 127 -9.95 16.76 6.99
N ASP A 128 -10.26 16.86 5.71
CA ASP A 128 -11.38 16.18 5.10
C ASP A 128 -11.00 15.56 3.75
N TYR A 129 -11.77 14.53 3.39
CA TYR A 129 -11.70 13.87 2.10
C TYR A 129 -13.10 13.36 1.79
N SER A 130 -13.55 13.65 0.57
CA SER A 130 -14.80 13.14 0.03
C SER A 130 -14.51 12.47 -1.31
N GLU A 131 -15.01 11.25 -1.50
CA GLU A 131 -14.88 10.58 -2.79
C GLU A 131 -15.55 11.42 -3.89
N GLY A 132 -14.84 11.61 -5.01
CA GLY A 132 -15.33 12.34 -6.18
C GLY A 132 -15.19 13.87 -6.10
N ASP A 133 -14.89 14.43 -4.93
CA ASP A 133 -14.57 15.86 -4.75
C ASP A 133 -13.15 16.01 -4.21
N TYR A 134 -12.20 15.73 -5.10
CA TYR A 134 -10.78 15.80 -4.77
C TYR A 134 -10.33 17.25 -4.79
N ASP A 135 -10.41 17.92 -3.63
CA ASP A 135 -9.82 19.25 -3.49
C ASP A 135 -8.29 19.14 -3.52
N VAL A 136 -7.73 19.36 -4.70
CA VAL A 136 -6.28 19.34 -4.94
C VAL A 136 -5.55 20.52 -4.29
N SER A 137 -6.28 21.51 -3.76
CA SER A 137 -5.67 22.52 -2.89
C SER A 137 -5.16 21.91 -1.58
N GLN A 138 -5.75 20.79 -1.15
CA GLN A 138 -5.31 19.96 -0.02
C GLN A 138 -4.47 18.79 -0.51
N ASN A 139 -3.32 19.08 -1.13
CA ASN A 139 -2.47 18.04 -1.74
C ASN A 139 -2.06 16.94 -0.75
N LEU A 140 -1.85 17.27 0.53
CA LEU A 140 -1.59 16.32 1.62
C LEU A 140 -2.61 15.17 1.63
N MET A 141 -3.90 15.50 1.64
CA MET A 141 -4.97 14.50 1.67
C MET A 141 -5.08 13.74 0.37
N ALA A 142 -4.90 14.41 -0.77
CA ALA A 142 -4.90 13.75 -2.08
C ALA A 142 -3.78 12.68 -2.18
N VAL A 143 -2.58 12.97 -1.70
CA VAL A 143 -1.45 12.03 -1.73
C VAL A 143 -1.72 10.82 -0.82
N LEU A 144 -2.15 11.06 0.41
CA LEU A 144 -2.39 9.99 1.37
C LEU A 144 -3.57 9.10 0.95
N ALA A 145 -4.67 9.70 0.47
CA ALA A 145 -5.81 8.95 -0.06
C ALA A 145 -5.45 8.15 -1.32
N PHE A 146 -4.57 8.68 -2.18
CA PHE A 146 -4.04 7.94 -3.32
C PHE A 146 -3.32 6.66 -2.87
N TYR A 147 -2.40 6.76 -1.91
CA TYR A 147 -1.67 5.59 -1.43
C TYR A 147 -2.55 4.60 -0.64
N VAL A 148 -3.57 5.07 0.08
CA VAL A 148 -4.58 4.17 0.66
C VAL A 148 -5.29 3.37 -0.43
N ASN A 149 -5.70 4.01 -1.52
CA ASN A 149 -6.34 3.31 -2.63
C ASN A 149 -5.38 2.35 -3.36
N ILE A 150 -4.08 2.67 -3.46
CA ILE A 150 -3.08 1.71 -3.94
C ILE A 150 -3.02 0.48 -3.03
N VAL A 151 -2.89 0.68 -1.71
CA VAL A 151 -2.80 -0.41 -0.72
C VAL A 151 -4.06 -1.28 -0.74
N LEU A 152 -5.24 -0.67 -0.74
CA LEU A 152 -6.51 -1.40 -0.83
C LEU A 152 -6.63 -2.16 -2.17
N GLY A 153 -6.19 -1.57 -3.28
CA GLY A 153 -6.14 -2.26 -4.56
C GLY A 153 -5.31 -3.54 -4.49
N LEU A 154 -4.12 -3.46 -3.90
CA LEU A 154 -3.25 -4.63 -3.73
C LEU A 154 -3.81 -5.65 -2.74
N GLU A 155 -4.48 -5.20 -1.68
CA GLU A 155 -5.13 -6.09 -0.72
C GLU A 155 -6.22 -6.92 -1.40
N PHE A 156 -7.13 -6.28 -2.12
CA PHE A 156 -8.24 -6.98 -2.77
C PHE A 156 -7.77 -7.87 -3.93
N ASP A 157 -6.71 -7.47 -4.64
CA ASP A 157 -6.02 -8.35 -5.60
C ASP A 157 -5.40 -9.58 -4.91
N SER A 158 -4.90 -9.42 -3.69
CA SER A 158 -4.33 -10.53 -2.93
C SER A 158 -5.36 -11.59 -2.52
N PHE A 159 -6.67 -11.28 -2.57
CA PHE A 159 -7.76 -12.22 -2.26
C PHE A 159 -8.49 -12.74 -3.50
N SER A 160 -8.48 -12.01 -4.61
CA SER A 160 -9.15 -12.42 -5.84
C SER A 160 -8.48 -11.80 -7.07
N PRO A 161 -8.41 -12.52 -8.21
CA PRO A 161 -7.85 -11.97 -9.44
C PRO A 161 -8.52 -10.64 -9.81
N LEU A 162 -7.73 -9.57 -9.87
CA LEU A 162 -8.16 -8.21 -10.20
C LEU A 162 -9.23 -7.61 -9.26
N GLY A 163 -9.36 -8.14 -8.03
CA GLY A 163 -10.35 -7.68 -7.05
C GLY A 163 -10.20 -6.21 -6.65
N GLY A 164 -9.00 -5.65 -6.76
CA GLY A 164 -8.68 -4.28 -6.39
C GLY A 164 -9.04 -3.20 -7.42
N THR A 165 -9.66 -3.57 -8.54
CA THR A 165 -9.80 -2.66 -9.71
C THR A 165 -10.50 -1.35 -9.35
N SER A 166 -11.56 -1.40 -8.54
CA SER A 166 -12.28 -0.20 -8.11
C SER A 166 -11.41 0.77 -7.30
N PHE A 167 -10.43 0.28 -6.54
CA PHE A 167 -9.52 1.14 -5.78
C PHE A 167 -8.44 1.74 -6.66
N PHE A 168 -7.91 0.98 -7.63
CA PHE A 168 -7.00 1.56 -8.63
C PHE A 168 -7.71 2.62 -9.49
N GLU A 169 -8.97 2.42 -9.87
CA GLU A 169 -9.77 3.45 -10.54
C GLU A 169 -9.92 4.71 -9.68
N LYS A 170 -10.18 4.58 -8.37
CA LYS A 170 -10.19 5.73 -7.44
C LYS A 170 -8.84 6.45 -7.38
N ALA A 171 -7.73 5.72 -7.30
CA ALA A 171 -6.39 6.29 -7.33
C ALA A 171 -6.10 7.01 -8.66
N GLU A 172 -6.58 6.47 -9.79
CA GLU A 172 -6.45 7.09 -11.10
C GLU A 172 -7.25 8.40 -11.17
N MET A 173 -8.48 8.42 -10.62
CA MET A 173 -9.28 9.64 -10.52
C MET A 173 -8.59 10.73 -9.68
N ILE A 174 -7.98 10.38 -8.54
CA ILE A 174 -7.19 11.32 -7.74
C ILE A 174 -6.03 11.89 -8.57
N SER A 175 -5.26 11.01 -9.23
CA SER A 175 -4.14 11.43 -10.07
C SER A 175 -4.59 12.33 -11.23
N ALA A 176 -5.74 12.05 -11.84
CA ALA A 176 -6.30 12.84 -12.92
C ALA A 176 -6.73 14.23 -12.45
N ALA A 177 -7.37 14.33 -11.28
CA ALA A 177 -7.76 15.59 -10.66
C ALA A 177 -6.52 16.44 -10.30
N ALA A 178 -5.48 15.81 -9.78
CA ALA A 178 -4.26 16.47 -9.34
C ALA A 178 -3.28 16.86 -10.47
N ARG A 179 -3.63 16.63 -11.74
CA ARG A 179 -2.75 16.95 -12.88
C ARG A 179 -2.39 18.43 -12.98
N SER A 180 -3.28 19.32 -12.53
CA SER A 180 -3.04 20.78 -12.47
C SER A 180 -2.26 21.24 -11.24
N SER A 181 -2.02 20.37 -10.25
CA SER A 181 -1.23 20.69 -9.05
C SER A 181 0.20 21.08 -9.44
N ASP A 182 0.86 21.91 -8.63
CA ASP A 182 2.27 22.28 -8.80
C ASP A 182 3.24 21.19 -8.30
N ASP A 183 2.72 20.11 -7.73
CA ASP A 183 3.50 18.97 -7.28
C ASP A 183 3.92 18.07 -8.47
N GLU A 184 5.23 17.92 -8.67
CA GLU A 184 5.83 17.11 -9.74
C GLU A 184 5.45 15.63 -9.65
N GLY A 185 5.07 15.13 -8.47
CA GLY A 185 4.63 13.76 -8.26
C GLY A 185 3.37 13.38 -9.06
N TRP A 186 2.57 14.37 -9.48
CA TRP A 186 1.37 14.16 -10.30
C TRP A 186 1.59 14.35 -11.80
N LYS A 187 2.78 14.77 -12.24
CA LYS A 187 3.04 15.16 -13.63
C LYS A 187 3.47 13.99 -14.50
N ALA A 188 2.75 13.74 -15.59
CA ALA A 188 3.08 12.66 -16.53
C ALA A 188 4.48 12.74 -17.17
N PHE A 189 5.06 13.94 -17.27
CA PHE A 189 6.32 14.18 -17.99
C PHE A 189 7.49 14.58 -17.09
N ALA A 190 7.35 14.52 -15.75
CA ALA A 190 8.42 14.89 -14.83
C ALA A 190 9.48 13.77 -14.70
N LYS A 191 9.08 12.61 -14.21
CA LYS A 191 9.90 11.39 -14.09
C LYS A 191 9.03 10.14 -14.20
N ASN A 192 9.63 9.01 -14.58
CA ASN A 192 8.93 7.72 -14.70
C ASN A 192 8.64 7.04 -13.35
N ASP A 193 9.08 7.62 -12.24
CA ASP A 193 8.97 7.10 -10.87
C ASP A 193 8.10 7.96 -9.95
N ASN A 194 6.94 8.40 -10.47
CA ASN A 194 6.00 9.23 -9.72
C ASN A 194 4.60 8.60 -9.63
N ARG A 195 3.71 9.24 -8.85
CA ARG A 195 2.36 8.73 -8.57
C ARG A 195 1.53 8.52 -9.84
N TYR A 196 1.63 9.43 -10.81
CA TYR A 196 0.99 9.26 -12.11
C TYR A 196 1.47 8.00 -12.84
N SER A 197 2.79 7.81 -12.92
CA SER A 197 3.40 6.64 -13.55
C SER A 197 3.05 5.36 -12.80
N LEU A 198 3.02 5.40 -11.46
CA LEU A 198 2.68 4.26 -10.62
C LEU A 198 1.27 3.73 -10.92
N ILE A 199 0.26 4.59 -10.88
CA ILE A 199 -1.12 4.15 -11.10
C ILE A 199 -1.39 3.74 -12.54
N SER A 200 -0.85 4.48 -13.51
CA SER A 200 -0.99 4.12 -14.92
C SER A 200 -0.38 2.76 -15.24
N LEU A 201 0.69 2.35 -14.54
CA LEU A 201 1.27 1.02 -14.66
C LEU A 201 0.44 -0.07 -13.99
N TYR A 202 -0.23 0.17 -12.87
CA TYR A 202 -1.16 -0.80 -12.29
C TYR A 202 -2.41 -1.02 -13.15
N MET A 203 -2.81 -0.01 -13.92
CA MET A 203 -3.96 -0.07 -14.85
C MET A 203 -3.58 -0.53 -16.27
N ASP A 204 -2.29 -0.66 -16.58
CA ASP A 204 -1.82 -1.10 -17.91
C ASP A 204 -2.10 -2.60 -18.11
N ALA A 205 -2.75 -2.93 -19.23
CA ALA A 205 -3.04 -4.32 -19.61
C ALA A 205 -1.79 -5.21 -19.70
N ASN A 206 -0.63 -4.65 -20.09
CA ASN A 206 0.65 -5.37 -20.15
C ASN A 206 1.25 -5.65 -18.76
N MET A 207 0.74 -4.99 -17.73
CA MET A 207 1.13 -5.16 -16.33
C MET A 207 0.05 -5.84 -15.50
N ALA A 208 -1.10 -6.17 -16.08
CA ALA A 208 -2.21 -6.84 -15.40
C ALA A 208 -1.79 -8.17 -14.76
N ASN A 209 -0.81 -8.86 -15.33
CA ASN A 209 -0.28 -10.09 -14.74
C ASN A 209 0.36 -9.88 -13.36
N LEU A 210 0.87 -8.69 -13.05
CA LEU A 210 1.41 -8.40 -11.72
C LEU A 210 0.30 -8.47 -10.66
N ARG A 211 -0.90 -8.00 -11.00
CA ARG A 211 -2.08 -8.08 -10.13
C ARG A 211 -2.49 -9.53 -9.87
N ASN A 212 -2.35 -10.40 -10.87
CA ASN A 212 -2.52 -11.85 -10.67
C ASN A 212 -1.40 -12.45 -9.82
N VAL A 213 -0.16 -11.99 -9.95
CA VAL A 213 0.94 -12.40 -9.04
C VAL A 213 0.59 -12.10 -7.59
N TYR A 214 -0.05 -10.95 -7.29
CA TYR A 214 -0.53 -10.67 -5.91
C TYR A 214 -1.51 -11.74 -5.42
N TYR A 215 -2.50 -12.14 -6.22
CA TYR A 215 -3.44 -13.21 -5.88
C TYR A 215 -2.73 -14.56 -5.65
N GLU A 216 -1.93 -14.98 -6.63
CA GLU A 216 -1.29 -16.30 -6.63
C GLU A 216 -0.25 -16.42 -5.51
N TYR A 217 0.48 -15.34 -5.24
CA TYR A 217 1.50 -15.28 -4.19
C TYR A 217 0.88 -15.34 -2.79
N HIS A 218 -0.15 -14.53 -2.54
CA HIS A 218 -0.73 -14.43 -1.19
C HIS A 218 -1.78 -15.51 -0.95
N ARG A 219 -2.85 -15.57 -1.76
CA ARG A 219 -3.98 -16.47 -1.49
C ARG A 219 -3.68 -17.93 -1.78
N LEU A 220 -2.95 -18.22 -2.87
CA LEU A 220 -2.64 -19.60 -3.27
C LEU A 220 -1.25 -20.06 -2.82
N GLY A 221 -0.38 -19.10 -2.47
CA GLY A 221 0.94 -19.33 -1.89
C GLY A 221 0.88 -19.29 -0.37
N LEU A 222 1.06 -18.10 0.21
CA LEU A 222 1.20 -17.89 1.65
C LEU A 222 0.03 -18.44 2.49
N ASP A 223 -1.20 -18.10 2.13
CA ASP A 223 -2.40 -18.50 2.88
C ASP A 223 -2.63 -20.02 2.90
N VAL A 224 -2.01 -20.76 1.96
CA VAL A 224 -2.08 -22.23 1.89
C VAL A 224 -0.97 -22.88 2.72
N MET A 225 0.11 -22.17 3.05
CA MET A 225 1.28 -22.74 3.73
C MET A 225 1.01 -23.22 5.15
N ALA A 226 -0.04 -22.69 5.80
CA ALA A 226 -0.47 -23.17 7.12
C ALA A 226 -0.89 -24.66 7.05
N ASP A 227 -1.49 -25.07 5.94
CA ASP A 227 -1.95 -26.44 5.70
C ASP A 227 -0.91 -27.27 4.92
N ASP A 228 -0.29 -26.68 3.89
CA ASP A 228 0.70 -27.34 3.03
C ASP A 228 1.79 -26.36 2.56
N LEU A 229 2.91 -26.37 3.29
CA LEU A 229 4.09 -25.55 3.00
C LEU A 229 4.64 -25.78 1.58
N ASN A 230 4.74 -27.02 1.13
CA ASN A 230 5.37 -27.34 -0.15
C ASN A 230 4.51 -26.86 -1.32
N LYS A 231 3.18 -27.03 -1.21
CA LYS A 231 2.23 -26.51 -2.19
C LYS A 231 2.30 -24.99 -2.28
N GLY A 232 2.29 -24.30 -1.14
CA GLY A 232 2.39 -22.84 -1.11
C GLY A 232 3.72 -22.33 -1.71
N LYS A 233 4.85 -22.99 -1.39
CA LYS A 233 6.16 -22.64 -1.96
C LYS A 233 6.19 -22.86 -3.47
N ALA A 234 5.76 -24.03 -3.94
CA ALA A 234 5.71 -24.30 -5.38
C ALA A 234 4.90 -23.21 -6.12
N LYS A 235 3.80 -22.76 -5.52
CA LYS A 235 2.94 -21.73 -6.10
C LYS A 235 3.59 -20.36 -6.22
N ILE A 236 4.36 -19.96 -5.21
CA ILE A 236 5.16 -18.73 -5.23
C ILE A 236 6.31 -18.84 -6.25
N LEU A 237 6.95 -20.00 -6.34
CA LEU A 237 8.06 -20.23 -7.26
C LEU A 237 7.62 -20.07 -8.73
N GLU A 238 6.43 -20.57 -9.08
CA GLU A 238 5.82 -20.37 -10.41
C GLU A 238 5.76 -18.89 -10.81
N GLN A 239 5.52 -17.99 -9.84
CA GLN A 239 5.42 -16.55 -10.10
C GLN A 239 6.74 -15.91 -10.53
N MET A 240 7.89 -16.53 -10.22
CA MET A 240 9.20 -16.03 -10.61
C MET A 240 9.35 -15.97 -12.14
N THR A 241 8.71 -16.90 -12.87
CA THR A 241 8.68 -16.88 -14.34
C THR A 241 7.89 -15.69 -14.86
N TYR A 242 6.67 -15.45 -14.36
CA TYR A 242 5.83 -14.33 -14.78
C TYR A 242 6.46 -12.96 -14.46
N LEU A 243 7.13 -12.83 -13.31
CA LEU A 243 7.87 -11.61 -12.95
C LEU A 243 8.97 -11.30 -13.98
N ARG A 244 9.71 -12.31 -14.45
CA ARG A 244 10.75 -12.15 -15.47
C ARG A 244 10.18 -11.80 -16.84
N GLU A 245 9.05 -12.39 -17.21
CA GLU A 245 8.37 -12.07 -18.46
C GLU A 245 7.90 -10.61 -18.48
N MET A 246 7.28 -10.15 -17.39
CA MET A 246 6.87 -8.75 -17.26
C MET A 246 8.06 -7.80 -17.28
N GLN A 247 9.17 -8.15 -16.62
CA GLN A 247 10.39 -7.35 -16.66
C GLN A 247 11.00 -7.25 -18.07
N ARG A 248 10.89 -8.29 -18.89
CA ARG A 248 11.31 -8.25 -20.31
C ARG A 248 10.38 -7.39 -21.15
N ALA A 249 9.07 -7.49 -20.90
CA ALA A 249 8.06 -6.73 -21.64
C ALA A 249 8.09 -5.23 -21.30
N LYS A 250 8.29 -4.89 -20.02
CA LYS A 250 8.31 -3.52 -19.52
C LYS A 250 9.44 -3.31 -18.49
N PRO A 251 10.69 -3.15 -18.95
CA PRO A 251 11.83 -2.93 -18.07
C PRO A 251 11.64 -1.69 -17.19
N PHE A 252 12.12 -1.77 -15.96
CA PHE A 252 12.09 -0.66 -14.98
C PHE A 252 10.68 -0.21 -14.58
N ALA A 253 9.65 -1.04 -14.79
CA ALA A 253 8.31 -0.74 -14.30
C ALA A 253 8.31 -0.66 -12.76
N VAL A 254 7.90 0.50 -12.23
CA VAL A 254 7.93 0.79 -10.79
C VAL A 254 7.14 -0.24 -9.96
N PRO A 255 5.94 -0.70 -10.36
CA PRO A 255 5.23 -1.76 -9.63
C PRO A 255 6.04 -3.05 -9.45
N LEU A 256 6.83 -3.46 -10.45
CA LEU A 256 7.68 -4.67 -10.32
C LEU A 256 8.80 -4.44 -9.30
N GLN A 257 9.42 -3.25 -9.33
CA GLN A 257 10.44 -2.89 -8.35
C GLN A 257 9.87 -2.89 -6.94
N ILE A 258 8.69 -2.29 -6.75
CA ILE A 258 7.99 -2.27 -5.46
C ILE A 258 7.74 -3.69 -4.98
N PHE A 259 7.18 -4.55 -5.82
CA PHE A 259 6.89 -5.94 -5.45
C PHE A 259 8.17 -6.67 -5.00
N VAL A 260 9.23 -6.65 -5.81
CA VAL A 260 10.47 -7.36 -5.48
C VAL A 260 11.15 -6.80 -4.23
N ASN A 261 11.22 -5.48 -4.09
CA ASN A 261 11.78 -4.84 -2.90
C ASN A 261 10.96 -5.18 -1.64
N THR A 262 9.64 -5.20 -1.75
CA THR A 262 8.74 -5.54 -0.63
C THR A 262 8.88 -7.00 -0.23
N LYS A 263 9.06 -7.90 -1.20
CA LYS A 263 9.02 -9.36 -1.00
C LYS A 263 10.38 -10.03 -0.86
N PHE A 264 11.48 -9.32 -1.05
CA PHE A 264 12.81 -9.93 -1.10
C PHE A 264 13.15 -10.76 0.15
N ASP A 265 12.96 -10.20 1.34
CA ASP A 265 13.27 -10.90 2.59
C ASP A 265 12.37 -12.14 2.78
N GLU A 266 11.11 -12.05 2.38
CA GLU A 266 10.15 -13.18 2.41
C GLU A 266 10.58 -14.28 1.44
N LEU A 267 10.91 -13.93 0.20
CA LEU A 267 11.45 -14.85 -0.81
C LEU A 267 12.75 -15.52 -0.34
N TYR A 268 13.69 -14.74 0.20
CA TYR A 268 14.94 -15.28 0.72
C TYR A 268 14.68 -16.27 1.86
N ASN A 269 13.85 -15.92 2.83
CA ASN A 269 13.56 -16.81 3.96
C ASN A 269 12.82 -18.09 3.53
N LEU A 270 11.96 -18.01 2.52
CA LEU A 270 11.25 -19.16 1.96
C LEU A 270 12.19 -20.14 1.25
N TYR A 271 13.21 -19.64 0.54
CA TYR A 271 14.01 -20.47 -0.38
C TYR A 271 15.47 -20.72 0.01
N ARG A 272 16.01 -20.02 1.02
CA ARG A 272 17.44 -20.13 1.39
C ARG A 272 17.92 -21.54 1.71
N LEU A 273 17.03 -22.44 2.14
CA LEU A 273 17.36 -23.84 2.47
C LEU A 273 17.01 -24.85 1.36
N ASP A 274 16.41 -24.41 0.25
CA ASP A 274 16.09 -25.28 -0.89
C ASP A 274 17.34 -25.59 -1.71
N ASP A 275 17.24 -26.49 -2.69
CA ASP A 275 18.35 -26.82 -3.56
C ASP A 275 18.80 -25.64 -4.44
N GLN A 276 20.03 -25.73 -4.95
CA GLN A 276 20.65 -24.65 -5.73
C GLN A 276 19.79 -24.21 -6.92
N LYS A 277 19.10 -25.13 -7.59
CA LYS A 277 18.31 -24.82 -8.78
C LYS A 277 17.13 -23.91 -8.43
N VAL A 278 16.43 -24.20 -7.33
CA VAL A 278 15.32 -23.36 -6.83
C VAL A 278 15.84 -21.98 -6.42
N ARG A 279 16.97 -21.94 -5.69
CA ARG A 279 17.57 -20.67 -5.27
C ARG A 279 18.01 -19.81 -6.46
N ASP A 280 18.60 -20.42 -7.48
CA ASP A 280 19.00 -19.74 -8.70
C ASP A 280 17.79 -19.20 -9.48
N GLU A 281 16.66 -19.90 -9.48
CA GLU A 281 15.43 -19.43 -10.13
C GLU A 281 14.90 -18.15 -9.47
N VAL A 282 14.82 -18.13 -8.14
CA VAL A 282 14.41 -16.94 -7.38
C VAL A 282 15.42 -15.81 -7.57
N TYR A 283 16.73 -16.09 -7.45
CA TYR A 283 17.79 -15.13 -7.69
C TYR A 283 17.67 -14.50 -9.07
N ASN A 284 17.49 -15.30 -10.12
CA ASN A 284 17.40 -14.80 -11.50
C ASN A 284 16.18 -13.92 -11.74
N ALA A 285 15.08 -14.15 -11.03
CA ALA A 285 13.91 -13.29 -11.11
C ALA A 285 14.12 -11.96 -10.40
N VAL A 286 14.62 -12.00 -9.15
CA VAL A 286 14.95 -10.81 -8.36
C VAL A 286 16.02 -9.97 -9.08
N ALA A 287 17.10 -10.58 -9.55
CA ALA A 287 18.22 -9.89 -10.20
C ALA A 287 17.84 -9.27 -11.56
N ALA A 288 16.89 -9.88 -12.27
CA ALA A 288 16.39 -9.31 -13.52
C ALA A 288 15.64 -7.98 -13.28
N ILE A 289 14.94 -7.87 -12.15
CA ILE A 289 14.14 -6.69 -11.79
C ILE A 289 15.00 -5.69 -11.03
N ALA A 290 15.61 -6.09 -9.91
CA ALA A 290 16.38 -5.25 -9.01
C ALA A 290 17.85 -5.72 -8.92
N PRO A 291 18.67 -5.54 -9.97
CA PRO A 291 20.07 -5.99 -9.97
C PRO A 291 20.94 -5.33 -8.89
N GLN A 292 20.54 -4.13 -8.43
CA GLN A 292 21.19 -3.38 -7.37
C GLN A 292 20.75 -3.79 -5.96
N MET A 293 19.89 -4.80 -5.83
CA MET A 293 19.37 -5.25 -4.55
C MET A 293 20.49 -5.69 -3.62
N LYS A 294 20.57 -5.06 -2.46
CA LYS A 294 21.53 -5.43 -1.43
C LYS A 294 21.28 -6.88 -1.00
N ASP A 295 22.36 -7.60 -0.74
CA ASP A 295 22.34 -8.97 -0.23
C ASP A 295 21.70 -10.02 -1.16
N ILE A 296 21.42 -9.68 -2.42
CA ILE A 296 20.85 -10.61 -3.41
C ILE A 296 21.69 -11.89 -3.58
N ASP A 297 23.02 -11.78 -3.48
CA ASP A 297 23.96 -12.90 -3.54
C ASP A 297 23.73 -13.96 -2.44
N LYS A 298 23.05 -13.61 -1.34
CA LYS A 298 22.73 -14.55 -0.26
C LYS A 298 21.81 -15.67 -0.76
N LEU A 299 20.91 -15.37 -1.71
CA LEU A 299 20.05 -16.38 -2.34
C LEU A 299 20.89 -17.50 -2.98
N GLN A 300 21.93 -17.15 -3.73
CA GLN A 300 22.78 -18.15 -4.39
C GLN A 300 23.60 -18.96 -3.37
N LYS A 301 24.11 -18.30 -2.32
CA LYS A 301 25.00 -18.89 -1.33
C LYS A 301 24.29 -19.81 -0.32
N GLY A 302 22.98 -19.63 -0.10
CA GLY A 302 22.21 -20.45 0.85
C GLY A 302 22.58 -20.23 2.32
N ASN A 303 23.17 -19.06 2.65
CA ASN A 303 23.60 -18.67 3.99
C ASN A 303 22.74 -17.54 4.54
#